data_AF-A0A1M6HXJ8-F1
#
_entry.id   AF-A0A1M6HXJ8-F1
#
_cell.length_a   1.000
_cell.length_b   1.000
_cell.length_c   1.000
_cell.angle_alpha   90.00
_cell.angle_beta   90.00
_cell.angle_gamma   90.00
#
_symmetry.space_group_name_H-M   'P 1'
#
loop_
_entity.id
_entity.type
_entity.pdbx_description
1 polymer ?
#
loop_
_entity_poly.entity_id
_entity_poly.type
_entity_poly.pdbx_seq_one_letter_code
_entity_poly.pdbx_strand_id
1 'polypeptide(L)' 'MGKLIGLIVILIVLAGLGLVAFAYVGPILGFDFSAPQTEIRVPVTLNPSDGS' A
#
# COMPACT_ATOMS: atom_id res chain seq x y z
N MET A 1 -11.10 24.98 -26.37
CA MET A 1 -10.48 23.65 -26.16
C MET A 1 -9.42 23.62 -25.06
N GLY A 2 -8.45 24.54 -25.01
CA GLY A 2 -7.38 24.51 -23.98
C GLY A 2 -7.83 24.63 -22.52
N LYS A 3 -8.88 25.40 -22.23
CA LYS A 3 -9.44 25.55 -20.87
C LYS A 3 -10.03 24.25 -20.32
N LEU A 4 -10.68 23.45 -21.17
CA LEU A 4 -11.28 22.18 -20.77
C LEU A 4 -10.21 21.11 -20.52
N ILE A 5 -9.18 21.08 -21.37
CA ILE A 5 -8.02 20.20 -21.18
C ILE A 5 -7.28 20.56 -19.89
N GLY A 6 -7.06 21.85 -19.62
CA GLY A 6 -6.47 22.30 -18.36
C GLY A 6 -7.28 21.89 -17.12
N LEU A 7 -8.62 21.97 -17.20
CA LEU A 7 -9.50 21.47 -16.15
C LEU A 7 -9.33 19.96 -15.93
N ILE A 8 -9.33 19.17 -17.01
CA ILE A 8 -9.17 17.71 -16.93
C ILE A 8 -7.84 17.33 -16.28
N VAL A 9 -6.75 18.01 -16.63
CA VAL A 9 -5.43 17.78 -16.00
C VAL A 9 -5.49 18.05 -14.50
N ILE A 10 -6.11 19.15 -14.07
CA ILE A 10 -6.29 19.46 -12.65
C ILE A 10 -7.12 18.37 -11.95
N LEU A 11 -8.22 17.93 -12.58
CA LEU A 11 -9.07 16.87 -12.02
C LEU A 11 -8.34 15.54 -11.89
N ILE A 12 -7.48 15.18 -12.84
CA ILE A 12 -6.65 13.97 -12.75
C ILE A 12 -5.69 14.06 -11.57
N VAL A 13 -5.04 15.21 -11.39
CA VAL A 13 -4.16 15.44 -10.24
C VAL A 13 -4.93 15.35 -8.93
N LEU A 14 -6.11 15.98 -8.83
CA LEU A 14 -6.96 15.91 -7.65
C LEU A 14 -7.45 14.49 -7.36
N ALA A 15 -7.81 13.73 -8.39
CA ALA A 15 -8.19 12.33 -8.25
C ALA A 15 -7.02 11.49 -7.70
N GLY A 16 -5.81 11.67 -8.25
CA GLY A 16 -4.61 11.02 -7.74
C GLY A 16 -4.31 11.40 -6.28
N LEU A 17 -4.42 12.69 -5.94
CA LEU A 17 -4.24 13.18 -4.59
C LEU A 17 -5.28 12.61 -3.61
N GLY A 18 -6.53 12.48 -4.07
CA GLY A 18 -7.61 11.84 -3.31
C GLY A 18 -7.35 10.38 -3.01
N LEU A 19 -6.80 9.62 -3.98
CA LEU A 19 -6.39 8.23 -3.75
C LEU A 19 -5.26 8.13 -2.73
N VAL A 20 -4.26 9.01 -2.81
CA VAL A 20 -3.17 9.07 -1.82
C VAL A 20 -3.73 9.39 -0.44
N ALA A 21 -4.55 10.44 -0.32
CA ALA A 21 -5.18 10.81 0.96
C ALA A 21 -6.02 9.66 1.53
N PHE A 22 -6.80 8.97 0.70
CA PHE A 22 -7.59 7.82 1.11
C PHE A 22 -6.73 6.65 1.60
N ALA A 23 -5.58 6.38 0.99
CA ALA A 23 -4.67 5.34 1.46
C ALA A 23 -4.13 5.62 2.89
N TYR A 24 -3.98 6.89 3.28
CA TYR A 24 -3.51 7.28 4.61
C TYR A 24 -4.63 7.49 5.63
N VAL A 25 -5.79 8.02 5.21
CA VAL A 25 -6.94 8.27 6.10
C VAL A 25 -7.79 7.01 6.26
N GLY A 26 -7.85 6.16 5.23
CA GLY A 26 -8.62 4.91 5.23
C GLY A 26 -8.37 4.01 6.45
N PRO A 27 -7.13 3.77 6.90
CA PRO A 27 -6.88 2.94 8.09
C PRO A 27 -7.47 3.55 9.37
N ILE A 28 -7.52 4.88 9.46
CA ILE A 28 -8.12 5.61 10.59
C ILE A 28 -9.64 5.43 10.59
N LEU A 29 -10.25 5.28 9.41
CA LEU A 29 -11.68 5.00 9.24
C LEU A 29 -12.03 3.50 9.35
N GLY A 30 -11.04 2.63 9.61
CA GLY A 30 -11.24 1.19 9.77
C GLY A 30 -11.15 0.36 8.49
N PHE A 31 -10.63 0.91 7.38
CA PHE A 31 -10.30 0.12 6.20
C PHE A 31 -8.99 -0.64 6.43
N ASP A 32 -9.01 -1.96 6.23
CA ASP A 32 -7.79 -2.79 6.23
C ASP A 32 -7.29 -2.99 4.80
N PHE A 33 -6.10 -2.48 4.52
CA PHE A 33 -5.43 -2.61 3.22
C PHE A 33 -4.33 -3.67 3.23
N SER A 34 -4.18 -4.41 4.32
CA SER A 34 -3.17 -5.46 4.46
C SER A 34 -3.49 -6.62 3.52
N ALA A 35 -2.45 -7.22 2.94
CA ALA A 35 -2.62 -8.48 2.24
C ALA A 35 -3.11 -9.55 3.24
N PRO A 36 -3.98 -10.49 2.83
CA PRO A 36 -4.35 -11.63 3.67
C PRO A 36 -3.10 -12.36 4.14
N GLN A 37 -2.88 -12.41 5.45
CA GLN A 37 -1.76 -13.16 6.01
C GLN A 37 -2.16 -14.60 6.28
N THR A 38 -1.34 -15.53 5.77
CA THR A 38 -1.40 -16.94 6.13
C THR A 38 -0.18 -17.27 6.96
N GLU A 39 -0.39 -17.88 8.14
CA GLU A 39 0.72 -18.37 8.93
C GLU A 39 1.30 -19.63 8.27
N ILE A 40 2.59 -19.61 7.95
CA ILE A 40 3.32 -20.75 7.42
C ILE A 40 4.36 -21.16 8.46
N ARG A 41 4.28 -22.41 8.92
CA ARG A 41 5.26 -23.00 9.83
C ARG A 41 6.11 -24.00 9.06
N VAL A 42 7.40 -23.70 8.91
CA VAL A 42 8.37 -24.61 8.27
C VAL A 42 9.39 -25.04 9.30
N PRO A 43 9.63 -26.35 9.49
CA PRO A 43 10.71 -26.81 10.34
C PRO A 43 12.05 -26.37 9.76
N VAL A 44 12.87 -25.70 10.57
CA VAL A 44 14.24 -25.30 10.20
C VAL A 44 15.24 -26.11 11.01
N THR A 45 16.19 -26.73 10.31
CA THR A 45 17.34 -27.38 10.95
C THR A 45 18.36 -26.30 11.29
N LEU A 46 18.55 -26.03 12.58
CA LEU A 46 19.62 -25.15 13.04
C LEU A 46 20.92 -25.95 13.08
N ASN A 47 21.83 -25.69 12.14
CA ASN A 47 23.17 -26.26 12.20
C ASN A 47 24.03 -25.37 13.12
N PRO A 48 24.57 -25.90 14.24
CA PRO A 48 25.48 -25.13 15.06
C PRO A 48 26.74 -24.83 14.24
N SER A 49 26.99 -23.55 13.99
CA SER A 49 28.24 -23.05 13.42
C SER A 49 29.11 -22.48 14.54
N ASP A 50 29.38 -23.26 15.57
CA ASP A 50 30.48 -22.99 16.49
C ASP A 50 31.51 -24.10 16.37
N GLY A 51 32.73 -23.70 16.01
CA GLY A 51 33.84 -24.60 15.76
C GLY A 51 34.28 -25.27 17.06
N SER A 52 34.12 -26.60 17.10
CA SER A 52 34.94 -27.49 17.91
C SER A 52 35.95 -28.20 17.01
#